data_AF-A0A7S2KH75-F1
#
_entry.id   AF-A0A7S2KH75-F1
#
_cell.length_a   1.000
_cell.length_b   1.000
_cell.length_c   1.000
_cell.angle_alpha   90.00
_cell.angle_beta   90.00
_cell.angle_gamma   90.00
#
_symmetry.space_group_name_H-M   'P 1'
#
loop_
_entity.id
_entity.type
_entity.pdbx_description
1 polymer ?
#
loop_
_entity_poly.entity_id
_entity_poly.type
_entity_poly.pdbx_seq_one_letter_code
_entity_poly.pdbx_strand_id
1 'polypeptide(L)'
;KKGKRTRKNYKGKKSDKELSIKDLMDSMMSEASDESKPPPVDPSEKVTYMQASAAAAILKGQALGANVLIVDPPRKGLDEPVLQQLCQPYNPNQMYAEKPNVLSHMARHTVNWVNDVRTLIYVSCGFDALARDCDQLLSSNAGWKLESATGYVLFPGSNHVETVVVLRR
;
A
#
# COMPACT_ATOMS: atom_id res chain seq x y z
N LYS A 1 75.52 23.88 -15.28
CA LYS A 1 76.26 22.63 -14.97
C LYS A 1 75.24 21.53 -14.63
N LYS A 2 75.24 20.42 -15.40
CA LYS A 2 74.65 19.08 -15.12
C LYS A 2 73.11 19.00 -14.99
N GLY A 3 72.34 18.17 -15.69
CA GLY A 3 72.62 17.03 -16.56
C GLY A 3 72.38 15.68 -15.87
N LYS A 4 71.52 14.84 -16.49
CA LYS A 4 71.22 13.39 -16.28
C LYS A 4 70.19 13.08 -15.17
N ARG A 5 68.96 12.60 -15.44
CA ARG A 5 68.50 11.37 -16.13
C ARG A 5 69.18 10.09 -15.63
N THR A 6 68.45 9.31 -14.85
CA THR A 6 68.66 7.85 -14.71
C THR A 6 67.30 7.14 -14.62
N ARG A 7 67.07 6.26 -15.59
CA ARG A 7 65.95 5.31 -15.69
C ARG A 7 66.16 4.17 -14.68
N LYS A 8 65.06 3.62 -14.13
CA LYS A 8 64.93 2.18 -13.89
C LYS A 8 63.50 1.73 -14.21
N ASN A 9 63.41 0.90 -15.26
CA ASN A 9 62.27 0.07 -15.63
C ASN A 9 62.00 -0.98 -14.55
N TYR A 10 60.73 -1.30 -14.30
CA TYR A 10 60.30 -2.70 -14.14
C TYR A 10 58.93 -2.92 -14.82
N LYS A 11 58.91 -3.92 -15.70
CA LYS A 11 57.78 -4.59 -16.37
C LYS A 11 56.70 -4.98 -15.34
N GLY A 12 55.39 -5.04 -15.58
CA GLY A 12 54.64 -5.39 -16.79
C GLY A 12 53.86 -6.68 -16.53
N LYS A 13 52.52 -6.59 -16.35
CA LYS A 13 51.49 -7.56 -16.81
C LYS A 13 50.11 -7.14 -16.28
N LYS A 14 49.36 -6.41 -17.11
CA LYS A 14 47.89 -6.41 -17.09
C LYS A 14 47.47 -7.66 -17.86
N SER A 15 46.75 -8.58 -17.22
CA SER A 15 46.02 -9.64 -17.92
C SER A 15 44.55 -9.24 -17.89
N ASP A 16 44.06 -8.65 -18.98
CA ASP A 16 42.62 -8.55 -19.23
C ASP A 16 42.14 -9.98 -19.51
N LYS A 17 41.48 -10.59 -18.54
CA LYS A 17 40.78 -11.86 -18.73
C LYS A 17 39.50 -11.52 -19.48
N GLU A 18 39.51 -11.79 -20.78
CA GLU A 18 38.32 -11.78 -21.63
C GLU A 18 37.43 -12.93 -21.13
N LEU A 19 36.40 -12.61 -20.34
CA LEU A 19 35.39 -13.58 -19.91
C LEU A 19 34.67 -14.07 -21.16
N SER A 20 34.75 -15.37 -21.42
CA SER A 20 34.15 -15.97 -22.60
C SER A 20 32.62 -15.88 -22.49
N ILE A 21 31.93 -15.67 -23.61
CA ILE A 21 30.46 -15.71 -23.68
C ILE A 21 29.92 -17.03 -23.08
N LYS A 22 30.71 -18.11 -23.14
CA LYS A 22 30.38 -19.39 -22.49
C LYS A 22 30.36 -19.30 -20.97
N ASP A 23 31.30 -18.58 -20.36
CA ASP A 23 31.35 -18.41 -18.89
C ASP A 23 30.15 -17.58 -18.41
N LEU A 24 29.68 -16.64 -19.24
CA LEU A 24 28.49 -15.84 -18.98
C LEU A 24 27.19 -16.65 -19.15
N MET A 25 27.11 -17.50 -20.18
CA MET A 25 25.96 -18.39 -20.39
C MET A 25 25.87 -19.47 -19.32
N ASP A 26 26.98 -20.07 -18.91
CA ASP A 26 27.01 -21.08 -17.86
C ASP A 26 26.62 -20.49 -16.49
N SER A 27 27.01 -19.24 -16.21
CA SER A 27 26.57 -18.50 -15.03
C SER A 27 25.04 -18.31 -15.03
N MET A 28 24.45 -17.87 -16.15
CA MET A 28 23.00 -17.65 -16.26
C MET A 28 22.18 -18.96 -16.20
N MET A 29 22.72 -20.05 -16.75
CA MET A 29 22.05 -21.36 -16.73
C MET A 29 22.16 -22.04 -15.37
N SER A 30 23.21 -21.75 -14.59
CA SER A 30 23.33 -22.23 -13.20
C SER A 30 22.35 -21.56 -12.23
N GLU A 31 21.86 -20.36 -12.56
CA GLU A 31 20.82 -19.65 -11.80
C GLU A 31 19.39 -20.06 -12.21
N ALA A 32 19.23 -20.78 -13.33
CA ALA A 32 17.94 -21.16 -13.89
C ALA A 32 17.41 -22.53 -13.39
N SER A 33 18.14 -23.24 -12.52
CA SER A 33 17.74 -24.56 -12.01
C SER A 33 17.26 -24.58 -10.56
N ASP A 34 17.03 -23.42 -9.94
CA ASP A 34 16.34 -23.36 -8.66
C ASP A 34 14.99 -22.68 -8.85
N GLU A 35 13.95 -23.49 -9.12
CA GLU A 35 12.56 -23.12 -8.81
C GLU A 35 12.44 -22.95 -7.27
N SER A 36 13.18 -22.00 -6.72
CA SER A 36 13.08 -21.63 -5.33
C SER A 36 11.79 -20.85 -5.18
N LYS A 37 10.76 -21.57 -4.74
CA LYS A 37 9.62 -20.99 -4.04
C LYS A 37 10.17 -19.85 -3.17
N PRO A 38 9.67 -18.61 -3.29
CA PRO A 38 10.21 -17.49 -2.53
C PRO A 38 10.33 -17.91 -1.07
N PRO A 39 11.43 -17.54 -0.38
CA PRO A 39 11.68 -18.00 0.98
C PRO A 39 10.42 -17.77 1.82
N PRO A 40 10.03 -18.73 2.68
CA PRO A 40 8.81 -18.61 3.45
C PRO A 40 8.87 -17.32 4.27
N VAL A 41 8.14 -16.31 3.81
CA VAL A 41 8.03 -15.02 4.49
C VAL A 41 7.27 -15.28 5.79
N ASP A 42 7.87 -14.93 6.93
CA ASP A 42 7.19 -15.00 8.21
C ASP A 42 5.89 -14.18 8.12
N PRO A 43 4.70 -14.76 8.38
CA PRO A 43 3.45 -14.01 8.39
C PRO A 43 3.49 -12.76 9.26
N SER A 44 4.32 -12.74 10.30
CA SER A 44 4.51 -11.59 11.18
C SER A 44 5.08 -10.37 10.46
N GLU A 45 5.90 -10.56 9.42
CA GLU A 45 6.48 -9.47 8.61
C GLU A 45 5.46 -8.82 7.67
N LYS A 46 4.33 -9.49 7.41
CA LYS A 46 3.23 -8.97 6.58
C LYS A 46 2.18 -8.21 7.39
N VAL A 47 2.23 -8.29 8.71
CA VAL A 47 1.25 -7.66 9.60
C VAL A 47 1.90 -6.47 10.28
N THR A 48 1.32 -5.29 10.08
CA THR A 48 1.75 -4.07 10.76
C THR A 48 0.59 -3.52 11.59
N TYR A 49 0.90 -2.88 12.71
CA TYR A 49 -0.09 -2.22 13.55
C TYR A 49 0.38 -0.82 13.93
N MET A 50 -0.57 0.05 14.24
CA MET A 50 -0.31 1.41 14.68
C MET A 50 -1.31 1.81 15.74
N GLN A 51 -0.83 2.45 16.80
CA GLN A 51 -1.69 3.12 17.77
C GLN A 51 -1.89 4.58 17.34
N ALA A 52 -3.08 4.89 16.82
CA ALA A 52 -3.47 6.22 16.38
C ALA A 52 -5.01 6.31 16.27
N SER A 53 -5.57 7.50 16.14
CA SER A 53 -6.94 7.64 15.61
C SER A 53 -6.98 7.19 14.14
N ALA A 54 -8.14 6.79 13.65
CA ALA A 54 -8.31 6.37 12.26
C ALA A 54 -7.87 7.47 11.28
N ALA A 55 -8.25 8.72 11.55
CA ALA A 55 -7.79 9.87 10.76
C ALA A 55 -6.25 10.00 10.74
N ALA A 56 -5.60 9.89 11.90
CA ALA A 56 -4.15 9.99 11.99
C ALA A 56 -3.43 8.80 11.33
N ALA A 57 -4.00 7.60 11.41
CA ALA A 57 -3.51 6.40 10.73
C ALA A 57 -3.52 6.56 9.21
N ILE A 58 -4.64 7.04 8.64
CA ILE A 58 -4.76 7.31 7.20
C ILE A 58 -3.72 8.35 6.76
N LEU A 59 -3.58 9.47 7.48
CA LEU A 59 -2.60 10.52 7.16
C LEU A 59 -1.13 10.09 7.33
N LYS A 60 -0.87 9.02 8.08
CA LYS A 60 0.44 8.39 8.18
C LYS A 60 0.68 7.35 7.07
N GLY A 61 -0.27 7.19 6.15
CA GLY A 61 -0.17 6.31 5.00
C GLY A 61 -0.47 4.85 5.30
N GLN A 62 -1.18 4.53 6.38
CA GLN A 62 -1.49 3.14 6.72
C GLN A 62 -2.40 2.45 5.69
N ALA A 63 -3.15 3.21 4.89
CA ALA A 63 -4.01 2.70 3.81
C ALA A 63 -3.37 2.81 2.42
N LEU A 64 -2.14 3.30 2.32
CA LEU A 64 -1.43 3.40 1.04
C LEU A 64 -1.19 2.01 0.45
N GLY A 65 -1.46 1.86 -0.84
CA GLY A 65 -1.33 0.58 -1.55
C GLY A 65 -2.38 -0.47 -1.20
N ALA A 66 -3.29 -0.21 -0.24
CA ALA A 66 -4.32 -1.17 0.15
C ALA A 66 -5.41 -1.26 -0.92
N ASN A 67 -5.65 -2.45 -1.48
CA ASN A 67 -6.75 -2.67 -2.41
C ASN A 67 -8.11 -2.79 -1.70
N VAL A 68 -8.10 -3.28 -0.46
CA VAL A 68 -9.28 -3.48 0.38
C VAL A 68 -9.06 -2.73 1.69
N LEU A 69 -10.04 -1.91 2.09
CA LEU A 69 -10.08 -1.26 3.38
C LEU A 69 -11.27 -1.79 4.18
N ILE A 70 -11.02 -2.19 5.43
CA ILE A 70 -12.07 -2.61 6.36
C ILE A 70 -12.20 -1.53 7.42
N VAL A 71 -13.43 -1.09 7.69
CA VAL A 71 -13.75 -0.13 8.75
C VAL A 71 -14.83 -0.70 9.66
N ASP A 72 -14.63 -0.54 10.97
CA ASP A 72 -15.58 -0.90 12.02
C ASP A 72 -15.67 0.26 13.03
N PRO A 73 -16.32 1.37 12.64
CA PRO A 73 -16.41 2.55 13.49
C PRO A 73 -17.37 2.36 14.68
N PRO A 74 -17.29 3.21 15.71
CA PRO A 74 -18.30 3.25 16.75
C PRO A 74 -19.69 3.63 16.18
N ARG A 75 -20.74 3.51 17.00
CA ARG A 75 -22.15 3.83 16.61
C ARG A 75 -22.38 5.20 15.98
N LYS A 76 -21.44 6.14 16.11
CA LYS A 76 -21.52 7.48 15.51
C LYS A 76 -21.11 7.52 14.03
N GLY A 77 -20.48 6.46 13.51
CA GLY A 77 -19.97 6.38 12.14
C GLY A 77 -18.49 6.74 12.05
N LEU A 78 -18.02 6.91 10.81
CA LEU A 78 -16.63 7.24 10.52
C LEU A 78 -16.25 8.63 11.04
N ASP A 79 -14.97 8.78 11.39
CA ASP A 79 -14.40 10.11 11.61
C ASP A 79 -14.51 10.93 10.31
N GLU A 80 -14.97 12.17 10.40
CA GLU A 80 -15.16 13.07 9.24
C GLU A 80 -13.93 13.13 8.31
N PRO A 81 -12.67 13.25 8.79
CA PRO A 81 -11.50 13.23 7.90
C PRO A 81 -11.30 11.91 7.16
N VAL A 82 -11.72 10.78 7.73
CA VAL A 82 -11.65 9.47 7.09
C VAL A 82 -12.68 9.40 5.97
N LEU A 83 -13.91 9.82 6.24
CA LEU A 83 -14.98 9.87 5.24
C LEU A 83 -14.60 10.80 4.07
N GLN A 84 -14.06 11.98 4.36
CA GLN A 84 -13.58 12.92 3.34
C GLN A 84 -12.49 12.32 2.45
N GLN A 85 -11.56 11.53 3.00
CA GLN A 85 -10.56 10.83 2.20
C GLN A 85 -11.20 9.78 1.30
N LEU A 86 -12.15 9.00 1.81
CA LEU A 86 -12.87 7.99 1.02
C LEU A 86 -13.72 8.62 -0.10
N CYS A 87 -14.23 9.83 0.10
CA CYS A 87 -15.00 10.59 -0.90
C CYS A 87 -14.13 11.26 -1.97
N GLN A 88 -12.80 11.20 -1.89
CA GLN A 88 -11.94 11.74 -2.95
C GLN A 88 -11.92 10.83 -4.19
N PRO A 89 -11.95 11.42 -5.41
CA PRO A 89 -11.79 10.66 -6.64
C PRO A 89 -10.41 10.01 -6.72
N TYR A 90 -10.35 8.91 -7.48
CA TYR A 90 -9.09 8.28 -7.84
C TYR A 90 -8.19 9.29 -8.56
N ASN A 91 -6.96 9.44 -8.09
CA ASN A 91 -5.94 10.28 -8.69
C ASN A 91 -4.96 9.41 -9.51
N PRO A 92 -5.06 9.38 -10.86
CA PRO A 92 -4.17 8.60 -11.70
C PRO A 92 -2.73 9.14 -11.75
N ASN A 93 -2.53 10.41 -11.35
CA ASN A 93 -1.21 11.04 -11.36
C ASN A 93 -0.44 10.82 -10.04
N GLN A 94 -1.09 10.24 -9.02
CA GLN A 94 -0.39 9.87 -7.80
C GLN A 94 0.36 8.55 -8.02
N MET A 95 1.65 8.56 -7.70
CA MET A 95 2.47 7.36 -7.73
C MET A 95 1.95 6.31 -6.74
N TYR A 96 1.87 5.05 -7.17
CA TYR A 96 1.61 3.93 -6.27
C TYR A 96 2.71 3.87 -5.21
N ALA A 97 2.31 3.76 -3.95
CA ALA A 97 3.22 3.62 -2.83
C ALA A 97 2.56 2.75 -1.77
N GLU A 98 3.32 1.84 -1.16
CA GLU A 98 2.90 1.12 0.06
C GLU A 98 3.43 1.81 1.33
N LYS A 99 4.39 2.73 1.17
CA LYS A 99 5.05 3.43 2.27
C LYS A 99 5.05 4.94 2.02
N PRO A 100 4.77 5.76 3.05
CA PRO A 100 4.62 7.21 2.90
C PRO A 100 5.92 7.93 2.54
N ASN A 101 7.10 7.33 2.80
CA ASN A 101 8.40 7.90 2.48
C ASN A 101 8.62 8.09 0.98
N VAL A 102 8.01 7.23 0.15
CA VAL A 102 8.03 7.34 -1.33
C VAL A 102 7.34 8.63 -1.79
N LEU A 103 6.34 9.10 -1.03
CA LEU A 103 5.58 10.31 -1.31
C LEU A 103 6.11 11.54 -0.55
N SER A 104 7.28 11.46 0.08
CA SER A 104 7.82 12.52 0.95
C SER A 104 8.06 13.85 0.24
N HIS A 105 8.28 13.84 -1.08
CA HIS A 105 8.43 15.05 -1.90
C HIS A 105 7.10 15.73 -2.24
N MET A 106 5.97 15.05 -2.03
CA MET A 106 4.63 15.60 -2.27
C MET A 106 4.12 16.31 -1.02
N ALA A 107 3.38 17.40 -1.21
CA ALA A 107 2.72 18.06 -0.10
C ALA A 107 1.59 17.16 0.45
N ARG A 108 1.48 17.02 1.78
CA ARG A 108 0.52 16.10 2.41
C ARG A 108 -0.93 16.28 1.97
N HIS A 109 -1.31 17.51 1.60
CA HIS A 109 -2.67 17.85 1.18
C HIS A 109 -2.98 17.44 -0.27
N THR A 110 -1.97 17.15 -1.09
CA THR A 110 -2.16 16.68 -2.47
C THR A 110 -2.19 15.16 -2.59
N VAL A 111 -1.86 14.46 -1.50
CA VAL A 111 -1.87 12.99 -1.44
C VAL A 111 -3.28 12.51 -1.08
N ASN A 112 -3.84 11.68 -1.94
CA ASN A 112 -5.00 10.84 -1.62
C ASN A 112 -4.48 9.60 -0.88
N TRP A 113 -4.73 9.52 0.41
CA TRP A 113 -4.17 8.49 1.29
C TRP A 113 -4.88 7.13 1.18
N VAL A 114 -5.96 7.07 0.41
CA VAL A 114 -6.76 5.86 0.14
C VAL A 114 -6.91 5.62 -1.37
N ASN A 115 -6.00 6.19 -2.17
CA ASN A 115 -6.10 6.22 -3.63
C ASN A 115 -6.30 4.82 -4.25
N ASP A 116 -5.58 3.84 -3.72
CA ASP A 116 -5.54 2.46 -4.24
C ASP A 116 -6.68 1.58 -3.72
N VAL A 117 -7.48 2.08 -2.78
CA VAL A 117 -8.61 1.34 -2.21
C VAL A 117 -9.71 1.21 -3.26
N ARG A 118 -9.98 -0.04 -3.66
CA ARG A 118 -11.01 -0.43 -4.64
C ARG A 118 -12.22 -1.06 -3.98
N THR A 119 -12.04 -1.69 -2.83
CA THR A 119 -13.12 -2.31 -2.05
C THR A 119 -13.13 -1.74 -0.63
N LEU A 120 -14.29 -1.26 -0.20
CA LEU A 120 -14.53 -0.84 1.18
C LEU A 120 -15.51 -1.81 1.83
N ILE A 121 -15.08 -2.45 2.93
CA ILE A 121 -15.93 -3.27 3.79
C ILE A 121 -16.23 -2.44 5.03
N TYR A 122 -17.49 -2.08 5.22
CA TYR A 122 -17.98 -1.32 6.36
C TYR A 122 -18.78 -2.25 7.27
N VAL A 123 -18.29 -2.45 8.50
CA VAL A 123 -18.98 -3.17 9.58
C VAL A 123 -19.61 -2.13 10.51
N SER A 124 -20.89 -2.26 10.84
CA SER A 124 -21.58 -1.25 11.66
C SER A 124 -22.66 -1.82 12.55
N CYS A 125 -22.63 -1.42 13.82
CA CYS A 125 -23.71 -1.60 14.79
C CYS A 125 -24.67 -0.38 14.88
N GLY A 126 -24.48 0.63 14.03
CA GLY A 126 -25.22 1.90 14.03
C GLY A 126 -25.82 2.23 12.67
N PHE A 127 -27.06 1.79 12.44
CA PHE A 127 -27.73 1.92 11.14
C PHE A 127 -27.85 3.37 10.64
N ASP A 128 -28.23 4.32 11.50
CA ASP A 128 -28.39 5.73 11.08
C ASP A 128 -27.07 6.35 10.64
N ALA A 129 -25.96 6.02 11.32
CA ALA A 129 -24.64 6.52 10.96
C ALA A 129 -24.15 5.87 9.67
N LEU A 130 -24.35 4.56 9.53
CA LEU A 130 -24.06 3.82 8.31
C LEU A 130 -24.79 4.43 7.11
N ALA A 131 -26.10 4.69 7.23
CA ALA A 131 -26.89 5.27 6.15
C ALA A 131 -26.34 6.64 5.71
N ARG A 132 -26.04 7.54 6.66
CA ARG A 132 -25.45 8.85 6.36
C ARG A 132 -24.08 8.74 5.67
N ASP A 133 -23.22 7.84 6.16
CA ASP A 133 -21.89 7.65 5.59
C ASP A 133 -21.99 7.06 4.17
N CYS A 134 -22.87 6.07 3.97
CA CYS A 134 -23.15 5.49 2.65
C CYS A 134 -23.70 6.54 1.67
N ASP A 135 -24.62 7.39 2.09
CA ASP A 135 -25.15 8.47 1.25
C ASP A 135 -24.02 9.39 0.78
N GLN A 136 -23.10 9.78 1.66
CA GLN A 136 -21.95 10.61 1.30
C GLN A 136 -20.99 9.87 0.35
N LEU A 137 -20.68 8.60 0.60
CA LEU A 137 -19.83 7.80 -0.26
C LEU A 137 -20.40 7.64 -1.67
N LEU A 138 -21.69 7.29 -1.77
CA LEU A 138 -22.40 7.03 -3.03
C LEU A 138 -22.68 8.32 -3.81
N SER A 139 -22.89 9.44 -3.13
CA SER A 139 -23.13 10.75 -3.77
C SER A 139 -21.83 11.46 -4.17
N SER A 140 -20.68 11.04 -3.65
CA SER A 140 -19.38 11.64 -3.95
C SER A 140 -18.88 11.32 -5.36
N ASN A 141 -17.92 12.13 -5.83
CA ASN A 141 -17.21 11.86 -7.08
C ASN A 141 -16.14 10.74 -6.97
N ALA A 142 -16.10 10.01 -5.84
CA ALA A 142 -15.19 8.88 -5.64
C ALA A 142 -15.55 7.66 -6.50
N GLY A 143 -16.79 7.58 -6.99
CA GLY A 143 -17.25 6.47 -7.84
C GLY A 143 -17.62 5.20 -7.08
N TRP A 144 -17.84 5.29 -5.75
CA TRP A 144 -18.31 4.16 -4.95
C TRP A 144 -19.68 3.68 -5.41
N LYS A 145 -19.83 2.37 -5.49
CA LYS A 145 -21.09 1.68 -5.77
C LYS A 145 -21.35 0.66 -4.68
N LEU A 146 -22.59 0.63 -4.20
CA LEU A 146 -23.04 -0.39 -3.27
C LEU A 146 -23.09 -1.74 -3.99
N GLU A 147 -22.29 -2.70 -3.53
CA GLU A 147 -22.32 -4.07 -4.05
C GLU A 147 -23.27 -4.95 -3.22
N SER A 148 -23.19 -4.85 -1.90
CA SER A 148 -24.08 -5.56 -0.99
C SER A 148 -24.21 -4.86 0.35
N ALA A 149 -25.37 -4.98 0.99
CA ALA A 149 -25.57 -4.62 2.39
C ALA A 149 -26.39 -5.72 3.07
N THR A 150 -25.82 -6.34 4.10
CA THR A 150 -26.45 -7.45 4.83
C THR A 150 -26.54 -7.12 6.30
N GLY A 151 -27.76 -7.13 6.83
CA GLY A 151 -28.05 -6.99 8.26
C GLY A 151 -28.06 -8.34 8.97
N TYR A 152 -27.56 -8.35 10.21
CA TYR A 152 -27.46 -9.51 11.10
C TYR A 152 -28.05 -9.15 12.47
N VAL A 153 -28.94 -10.00 12.96
CA VAL A 153 -29.46 -9.92 14.33
C VAL A 153 -28.59 -10.81 15.21
N LEU A 154 -27.44 -10.29 15.64
CA LEU A 154 -26.53 -11.05 16.50
C LEU A 154 -27.04 -11.18 17.95
N PHE A 155 -27.88 -10.25 18.39
CA PHE A 155 -28.40 -10.18 19.75
C PHE A 155 -29.94 -10.13 19.77
N PRO A 156 -30.62 -11.30 19.70
CA PRO A 156 -32.08 -11.36 19.76
C PRO A 156 -32.65 -10.73 21.03
N GLY A 157 -33.75 -10.01 20.90
CA GLY A 157 -34.38 -9.27 22.03
C GLY A 157 -33.76 -7.91 22.31
N SER A 158 -32.77 -7.49 21.52
CA SER A 158 -32.22 -6.13 21.56
C SER A 158 -32.66 -5.32 20.33
N ASN A 159 -32.49 -4.00 20.39
CA ASN A 159 -32.65 -3.11 19.23
C ASN A 159 -31.31 -2.88 18.48
N HIS A 160 -30.42 -3.88 18.51
CA HIS A 160 -29.14 -3.83 17.81
C HIS A 160 -29.19 -4.63 16.52
N VAL A 161 -28.74 -4.00 15.43
CA VAL A 161 -28.51 -4.64 14.13
C VAL A 161 -27.05 -4.42 13.76
N GLU A 162 -26.37 -5.51 13.44
CA GLU A 162 -25.04 -5.46 12.85
C GLU A 162 -25.19 -5.48 11.33
N THR A 163 -24.46 -4.65 10.61
CA THR A 163 -24.55 -4.58 9.15
C THR A 163 -23.16 -4.69 8.56
N VAL A 164 -23.03 -5.50 7.51
CA VAL A 164 -21.83 -5.53 6.66
C VAL A 164 -22.20 -4.98 5.30
N VAL A 165 -21.52 -3.90 4.90
CA VAL A 165 -21.67 -3.25 3.61
C VAL A 165 -20.39 -3.41 2.80
N VAL A 166 -20.53 -3.77 1.53
CA VAL A 166 -19.44 -3.83 0.57
C VAL A 166 -19.67 -2.76 -0.50
N LEU A 167 -18.72 -1.85 -0.65
CA LEU A 167 -18.68 -0.87 -1.72
C LEU A 167 -17.48 -1.11 -2.65
N ARG A 168 -17.64 -0.85 -3.94
CA ARG A 168 -16.56 -0.91 -4.95
C ARG A 168 -16.47 0.33 -5.84
N ARG A 169 -15.27 0.65 -6.31
CA ARG A 169 -14.99 1.75 -7.27
C ARG A 169 -13.88 1.45 -8.26
#